data_AF-A0A7V3VWW2-F1
#
_entry.id   AF-A0A7V3VWW2-F1
#
_cell.length_a   1.000
_cell.length_b   1.000
_cell.length_c   1.000
_cell.angle_alpha   90.00
_cell.angle_beta   90.00
_cell.angle_gamma   90.00
#
_symmetry.space_group_name_H-M   'P 1'
#
loop_
_entity.id
_entity.type
_entity.pdbx_description
1 polymer ?
#
loop_
_entity_poly.entity_id
_entity_poly.type
_entity_poly.pdbx_seq_one_letter_code
_entity_poly.pdbx_strand_id
1 'polypeptide(L)'
;MPNIRCKTCGLIVQVPAGGRRLCGCGTWLSGDEPTSPVEPLVEKELPEIEAAPAESWPRIEGDLSAIERLNSGYRRIRKELSKAIVGQEKVLEELLIAIFARGHCLLVGVPGLAKTLMIRTLADSLSLSFSRIQFTPDLMPSDITGTEVLQEDKTTGQRLFKFLHGPLFANVILADEINRTPPKT
;
A
#
# COMPACT_ATOMS: atom_id res chain seq x y z
N MET A 1 -7.33 -34.89 -16.79
CA MET A 1 -6.58 -34.27 -15.66
C MET A 1 -7.59 -33.66 -14.72
N PRO A 2 -7.78 -34.18 -13.50
CA PRO A 2 -8.66 -33.57 -12.50
C PRO A 2 -8.24 -32.13 -12.15
N ASN A 3 -9.23 -31.27 -11.96
CA ASN A 3 -9.06 -29.91 -11.43
C ASN A 3 -9.07 -29.98 -9.90
N ILE A 4 -7.95 -29.66 -9.28
CA ILE A 4 -7.80 -29.73 -7.82
C ILE A 4 -7.63 -28.33 -7.27
N ARG A 5 -8.45 -27.99 -6.27
CA ARG A 5 -8.36 -26.72 -5.55
C ARG A 5 -7.32 -26.84 -4.46
N CYS A 6 -6.30 -25.98 -4.50
CA CYS A 6 -5.30 -25.92 -3.45
C CYS A 6 -5.94 -25.48 -2.12
N LYS A 7 -5.76 -26.26 -1.06
CA LYS A 7 -6.28 -25.92 0.28
C LYS A 7 -5.58 -24.70 0.89
N THR A 8 -4.35 -24.41 0.46
CA THR A 8 -3.53 -23.31 0.98
C THR A 8 -3.87 -21.96 0.36
N CYS A 9 -4.03 -21.90 -0.97
CA CYS A 9 -4.25 -20.63 -1.68
C CYS A 9 -5.57 -20.56 -2.47
N GLY A 10 -6.37 -21.64 -2.46
CA GLY A 10 -7.67 -21.69 -3.14
C GLY A 10 -7.60 -21.79 -4.66
N LEU A 11 -6.40 -21.80 -5.27
CA LEU A 11 -6.20 -21.85 -6.72
C LEU A 11 -6.56 -23.22 -7.29
N ILE A 12 -7.23 -23.25 -8.44
CA ILE A 12 -7.58 -24.49 -9.14
C ILE A 12 -6.45 -24.85 -10.11
N VAL A 13 -5.88 -26.03 -9.95
CA VAL A 13 -4.75 -26.51 -10.75
C VAL A 13 -5.09 -27.86 -11.36
N GLN A 14 -4.84 -28.03 -12.66
CA GLN A 14 -4.94 -29.33 -13.33
C GLN A 14 -3.78 -30.23 -12.91
N VAL A 15 -4.10 -31.39 -12.34
CA VAL A 15 -3.13 -32.41 -11.93
C VAL A 15 -3.36 -33.67 -12.79
N PRO A 16 -2.30 -34.37 -13.26
CA PRO A 16 -2.46 -35.67 -13.90
C PRO A 16 -3.07 -36.70 -12.93
N ALA A 17 -3.96 -37.58 -13.40
CA ALA A 17 -4.49 -38.67 -12.57
C ALA A 17 -3.34 -39.59 -12.15
N GLY A 18 -3.24 -39.96 -10.86
CA GLY A 18 -2.10 -40.70 -10.30
C GLY A 18 -0.80 -39.90 -10.15
N GLY A 19 -0.80 -38.59 -10.46
CA GLY A 19 0.38 -37.72 -10.44
C GLY A 19 0.33 -36.64 -9.36
N ARG A 20 1.43 -35.90 -9.19
CA ARG A 20 1.49 -34.70 -8.36
C ARG A 20 1.89 -33.47 -9.17
N ARG A 21 1.40 -32.29 -8.79
CA ARG A 21 1.81 -31.01 -9.37
C ARG A 21 1.98 -29.95 -8.29
N LEU A 22 2.99 -29.10 -8.44
CA LEU A 22 3.23 -27.98 -7.54
C LEU A 22 2.26 -26.83 -7.87
N CYS A 23 1.52 -26.37 -6.87
CA CYS A 23 0.72 -25.15 -6.96
C CYS A 23 1.63 -23.91 -6.86
N GLY A 24 1.22 -22.77 -7.42
CA GLY A 24 1.99 -21.52 -7.37
C GLY A 24 2.31 -21.00 -5.96
N CYS A 25 1.62 -21.51 -4.93
CA CYS A 25 1.92 -21.23 -3.52
C CYS A 25 2.96 -22.19 -2.89
N GLY A 26 3.51 -23.13 -3.65
CA GLY A 26 4.49 -24.12 -3.18
C GLY A 26 3.89 -25.41 -2.58
N THR A 27 2.56 -25.55 -2.51
CA THR A 27 1.90 -26.78 -2.03
C THR A 27 1.82 -27.83 -3.15
N TRP A 28 2.16 -29.10 -2.84
CA TRP A 28 1.99 -30.23 -3.76
C TRP A 28 0.55 -30.74 -3.76
N LEU A 29 -0.06 -30.86 -4.94
CA LEU A 29 -1.42 -31.38 -5.16
C LEU A 29 -1.35 -32.77 -5.80
N SER A 30 -2.21 -33.71 -5.39
CA SER A 30 -2.23 -35.09 -5.90
C SER A 30 -3.54 -35.41 -6.62
N GLY A 31 -3.44 -36.01 -7.81
CA GLY A 31 -4.56 -36.38 -8.67
C GLY A 31 -5.55 -37.39 -8.09
N ASP A 32 -5.25 -37.97 -6.93
CA ASP A 32 -6.00 -39.08 -6.33
C ASP A 32 -6.91 -38.64 -5.18
N GLU A 33 -6.95 -37.34 -4.85
CA GLU A 33 -7.91 -36.80 -3.88
C GLU A 33 -9.33 -36.74 -4.49
N PRO A 34 -10.36 -37.30 -3.82
CA PRO A 34 -11.72 -37.30 -4.35
C PRO A 34 -12.25 -35.87 -4.49
N THR A 35 -12.59 -35.50 -5.72
CA THR A 35 -13.25 -34.23 -6.04
C THR A 35 -14.66 -34.26 -5.48
N SER A 36 -14.88 -33.59 -4.35
CA SER A 36 -16.24 -33.33 -3.85
C SER A 36 -17.01 -32.54 -4.92
N PRO A 37 -18.24 -32.95 -5.28
CA PRO A 37 -19.05 -32.19 -6.23
C PRO A 37 -19.35 -30.80 -5.66
N VAL A 38 -19.23 -29.77 -6.50
CA VAL A 38 -19.64 -28.40 -6.15
C VAL A 38 -21.05 -28.21 -6.71
N GLU A 39 -22.04 -28.16 -5.83
CA GLU A 39 -23.42 -27.81 -6.21
C GLU A 39 -23.51 -26.34 -6.65
N PRO A 40 -24.40 -26.00 -7.60
CA PRO A 40 -24.49 -24.65 -8.16
C PRO A 40 -25.08 -23.65 -7.15
N LEU A 41 -24.53 -22.43 -7.16
CA LEU A 41 -24.87 -21.32 -6.27
C LEU A 41 -26.31 -20.83 -6.53
N VAL A 42 -27.25 -21.33 -5.75
CA VAL A 42 -28.53 -20.67 -5.50
C VAL A 42 -28.24 -19.45 -4.62
N GLU A 43 -28.73 -18.28 -5.03
CA GLU A 43 -28.76 -17.05 -4.23
C GLU A 43 -29.54 -17.32 -2.94
N LYS A 44 -28.83 -17.77 -1.90
CA LYS A 44 -29.38 -17.91 -0.55
C LYS A 44 -29.25 -16.58 0.13
N GLU A 45 -30.39 -16.02 0.52
CA GLU A 45 -30.52 -14.94 1.51
C GLU A 45 -29.52 -15.19 2.64
N LEU A 46 -28.73 -14.16 2.95
CA LEU A 46 -27.69 -14.20 3.98
C LEU A 46 -28.28 -14.80 5.26
N PRO A 47 -27.83 -15.97 5.71
CA PRO A 47 -28.33 -16.53 6.95
C PRO A 47 -27.85 -15.62 8.08
N GLU A 48 -28.73 -15.38 9.06
CA GLU A 48 -28.36 -14.76 10.33
C GLU A 48 -27.16 -15.54 10.90
N ILE A 49 -26.01 -14.88 10.93
CA ILE A 49 -24.77 -15.46 11.45
C ILE A 49 -24.98 -15.58 12.96
N GLU A 50 -25.39 -16.76 13.42
CA GLU A 50 -25.22 -17.14 14.82
C GLU A 50 -23.72 -17.09 15.11
N ALA A 51 -23.34 -16.10 15.92
CA ALA A 51 -21.97 -15.81 16.27
C ALA A 51 -21.31 -17.07 16.85
N ALA A 52 -20.35 -17.63 16.11
CA ALA A 52 -19.43 -18.62 16.64
C ALA A 52 -18.88 -18.14 17.99
N PRO A 53 -18.64 -19.04 18.97
CA PRO A 53 -18.19 -18.63 20.29
C PRO A 53 -16.90 -17.83 20.10
N ALA A 54 -16.95 -16.57 20.52
CA ALA A 54 -15.86 -15.62 20.33
C ALA A 54 -14.58 -16.22 20.88
N GLU A 55 -13.67 -16.65 19.99
CA GLU A 55 -12.26 -16.73 20.35
C GLU A 55 -11.93 -15.37 20.96
N SER A 56 -11.50 -15.38 22.22
CA SER A 56 -11.39 -14.17 23.03
C SER A 56 -10.21 -13.35 22.54
N TRP A 57 -10.43 -12.60 21.46
CA TRP A 57 -9.65 -11.42 21.15
C TRP A 57 -9.60 -10.60 22.44
N PRO A 58 -8.41 -10.18 22.91
CA PRO A 58 -8.30 -9.40 24.13
C PRO A 58 -9.11 -8.11 23.90
N ARG A 59 -10.33 -8.06 24.45
CA ARG A 59 -11.16 -6.86 24.44
C ARG A 59 -10.49 -5.89 25.40
N ILE A 60 -9.56 -5.11 24.89
CA ILE A 60 -8.93 -4.03 25.64
C ILE A 60 -10.05 -3.04 25.92
N GLU A 61 -10.41 -2.86 27.18
CA GLU A 61 -11.39 -1.87 27.60
C GLU A 61 -10.88 -0.49 27.13
N GLY A 62 -11.52 0.05 26.08
CA GLY A 62 -11.00 1.18 25.29
C GLY A 62 -11.10 1.01 23.77
N ASP A 63 -11.29 -0.22 23.27
CA ASP A 63 -11.27 -0.53 21.84
C ASP A 63 -12.43 0.12 21.07
N LEU A 64 -13.66 0.07 21.60
CA LEU A 64 -14.82 0.71 20.97
C LEU A 64 -14.67 2.23 20.85
N SER A 65 -14.17 2.89 21.90
CA SER A 65 -13.93 4.34 21.87
C SER A 65 -12.79 4.70 20.92
N ALA A 66 -11.74 3.89 20.84
CA ALA A 66 -10.65 4.07 19.89
C ALA A 66 -11.12 3.92 18.44
N ILE A 67 -11.94 2.90 18.15
CA ILE A 67 -12.55 2.67 16.83
C ILE A 67 -13.46 3.85 16.45
N GLU A 68 -14.28 4.34 17.38
CA GLU A 68 -15.15 5.49 17.15
C GLU A 68 -14.35 6.77 16.86
N ARG A 69 -13.29 7.02 17.62
CA ARG A 69 -12.36 8.14 17.37
C ARG A 69 -11.71 8.03 16.00
N LEU A 70 -11.22 6.85 15.62
CA LEU A 70 -10.60 6.60 14.32
C LEU A 70 -11.59 6.82 13.17
N ASN A 71 -12.80 6.26 13.27
CA ASN A 71 -13.86 6.46 12.27
C ASN A 71 -14.26 7.95 12.17
N SER A 72 -14.38 8.65 13.29
CA SER A 72 -14.67 10.09 13.30
C SER A 72 -13.56 10.91 12.64
N GLY A 73 -12.29 10.58 12.89
CA GLY A 73 -11.13 11.20 12.27
C GLY A 73 -11.07 10.96 10.77
N TYR A 74 -11.26 9.70 10.35
CA TYR A 74 -11.36 9.30 8.94
C TYR A 74 -12.44 10.10 8.19
N ARG A 75 -13.64 10.22 8.76
CA ARG A 75 -14.74 10.99 8.15
C ARG A 75 -14.39 12.48 8.01
N ARG A 76 -13.72 13.06 9.01
CA ARG A 76 -13.26 14.46 8.95
C ARG A 76 -12.24 14.66 7.85
N ILE A 77 -11.21 13.80 7.78
CA ILE A 77 -10.19 13.85 6.73
C ILE A 77 -10.85 13.72 5.35
N ARG A 78 -11.70 12.71 5.14
CA ARG A 78 -12.40 12.50 3.87
C ARG A 78 -13.22 13.72 3.45
N LYS A 79 -13.94 14.33 4.39
CA LYS A 79 -14.73 15.55 4.13
C LYS A 79 -13.87 16.73 3.69
N GLU A 80 -12.70 16.92 4.29
CA GLU A 80 -11.77 18.00 3.89
C GLU A 80 -11.17 17.73 2.51
N LEU A 81 -10.77 16.48 2.22
CA LEU A 81 -10.21 16.10 0.92
C LEU A 81 -11.21 16.27 -0.22
N SER A 82 -12.48 15.96 0.00
CA SER A 82 -13.55 16.12 -1.00
C SER A 82 -13.79 17.57 -1.44
N LYS A 83 -13.28 18.58 -0.71
CA LYS A 83 -13.37 19.98 -1.12
C LYS A 83 -12.43 20.34 -2.27
N ALA A 84 -11.27 19.66 -2.35
CA ALA A 84 -10.25 19.93 -3.35
C ALA A 84 -10.23 18.87 -4.47
N ILE A 85 -10.71 17.66 -4.18
CA ILE A 85 -10.59 16.50 -5.06
C ILE A 85 -11.99 15.96 -5.35
N VAL A 86 -12.40 15.98 -6.61
CA VAL A 86 -13.75 15.59 -7.05
C VAL A 86 -13.67 14.30 -7.87
N GLY A 87 -14.52 13.30 -7.55
CA GLY A 87 -14.69 12.09 -8.36
C GLY A 87 -13.56 11.07 -8.25
N GLN A 88 -12.75 11.13 -7.19
CA GLN A 88 -11.63 10.21 -6.94
C GLN A 88 -11.70 9.60 -5.52
N GLU A 89 -12.92 9.35 -5.03
CA GLU A 89 -13.17 8.92 -3.65
C GLU A 89 -12.53 7.56 -3.34
N LYS A 90 -12.58 6.63 -4.31
CA LYS A 90 -12.00 5.29 -4.16
C LYS A 90 -10.47 5.33 -4.03
N VAL A 91 -9.81 6.15 -4.85
CA VAL A 91 -8.34 6.30 -4.83
C VAL A 91 -7.89 6.93 -3.51
N LEU A 92 -8.63 7.92 -3.01
CA LEU A 92 -8.36 8.51 -1.70
C LEU A 92 -8.49 7.51 -0.56
N GLU A 93 -9.48 6.63 -0.62
CA GLU A 93 -9.69 5.58 0.37
C GLU A 93 -8.53 4.56 0.36
N GLU A 94 -8.12 4.09 -0.82
CA GLU A 94 -6.96 3.20 -0.98
C GLU A 94 -5.65 3.86 -0.49
N LEU A 95 -5.45 5.16 -0.75
CA LEU A 95 -4.30 5.92 -0.26
C LEU A 95 -4.29 6.01 1.27
N LEU A 96 -5.44 6.30 1.89
CA LEU A 96 -5.56 6.34 3.35
C LEU A 96 -5.29 4.97 3.98
N ILE A 97 -5.83 3.91 3.37
CA ILE A 97 -5.56 2.52 3.81
C ILE A 97 -4.06 2.24 3.77
N ALA A 98 -3.38 2.60 2.67
CA ALA A 98 -1.95 2.39 2.54
C ALA A 98 -1.14 3.18 3.58
N ILE A 99 -1.50 4.44 3.85
CA ILE A 99 -0.83 5.24 4.90
C ILE A 99 -1.00 4.58 6.26
N PHE A 100 -2.21 4.16 6.63
CA PHE A 100 -2.48 3.52 7.93
C PHE A 100 -1.79 2.15 8.05
N ALA A 101 -1.69 1.41 6.95
CA ALA A 101 -0.96 0.15 6.87
C ALA A 101 0.57 0.34 6.74
N ARG A 102 1.08 1.59 6.70
CA ARG A 102 2.50 1.91 6.44
C ARG A 102 3.04 1.30 5.14
N GLY A 103 2.18 1.20 4.13
CA GLY A 103 2.52 0.70 2.79
C GLY A 103 2.92 1.81 1.81
N HIS A 104 3.21 1.39 0.58
CA HIS A 104 3.48 2.28 -0.55
C HIS A 104 2.45 2.04 -1.65
N CYS A 105 2.07 3.09 -2.38
CA CYS A 105 1.12 3.01 -3.48
C CYS A 105 1.80 3.33 -4.81
N LEU A 106 1.37 2.61 -5.85
CA LEU A 106 1.70 2.94 -7.24
C LEU A 106 0.48 3.56 -7.92
N LEU A 107 0.58 4.83 -8.29
CA LEU A 107 -0.51 5.56 -8.93
C LEU A 107 -0.35 5.60 -10.46
N VAL A 108 -0.98 4.64 -11.14
CA VAL A 108 -1.00 4.56 -12.61
C VAL A 108 -2.15 5.42 -13.16
N GLY A 109 -1.89 6.15 -14.23
CA GLY A 109 -2.90 7.00 -14.88
C GLY A 109 -2.27 8.05 -15.77
N VAL A 110 -3.06 8.64 -16.64
CA VAL A 110 -2.61 9.67 -17.58
C VAL A 110 -2.17 10.95 -16.85
N PRO A 111 -1.24 11.73 -17.42
CA PRO A 111 -0.87 13.03 -16.87
C PRO A 111 -2.09 13.96 -16.79
N GLY A 112 -2.11 14.84 -15.79
CA GLY A 112 -3.19 15.82 -15.61
C GLY A 112 -4.37 15.37 -14.74
N LEU A 113 -4.38 14.14 -14.21
CA LEU A 113 -5.41 13.66 -13.26
C LEU A 113 -5.22 14.18 -11.82
N ALA A 114 -4.62 15.36 -11.66
CA ALA A 114 -4.40 15.97 -10.35
C ALA A 114 -3.71 15.07 -9.29
N LYS A 115 -2.94 14.04 -9.68
CA LYS A 115 -2.23 13.13 -8.74
C LYS A 115 -1.36 13.90 -7.74
N THR A 116 -0.62 14.90 -8.22
CA THR A 116 0.20 15.76 -7.37
C THR A 116 -0.64 16.57 -6.37
N LEU A 117 -1.75 17.15 -6.83
CA LEU A 117 -2.65 17.90 -5.97
C LEU A 117 -3.27 16.97 -4.91
N MET A 118 -3.73 15.80 -5.33
CA MET A 118 -4.35 14.79 -4.47
C MET A 118 -3.44 14.40 -3.30
N ILE A 119 -2.19 14.04 -3.59
CA ILE A 119 -1.24 13.58 -2.57
C ILE A 119 -0.78 14.74 -1.69
N ARG A 120 -0.60 15.94 -2.26
CA ARG A 120 -0.25 17.14 -1.49
C ARG A 120 -1.37 17.50 -0.51
N THR A 121 -2.62 17.59 -0.97
CA THR A 121 -3.76 17.89 -0.11
C THR A 121 -3.96 16.82 0.96
N LEU A 122 -3.68 15.55 0.64
CA LEU A 122 -3.67 14.46 1.62
C LEU A 122 -2.62 14.66 2.71
N ALA A 123 -1.38 14.98 2.33
CA ALA A 123 -0.31 15.27 3.28
C ALA A 123 -0.64 16.49 4.16
N ASP A 124 -1.13 17.58 3.55
CA ASP A 124 -1.52 18.80 4.25
C ASP A 124 -2.66 18.53 5.25
N SER A 125 -3.67 17.74 4.87
CA SER A 125 -4.80 17.38 5.74
C SER A 125 -4.39 16.54 6.95
N LEU A 126 -3.30 15.78 6.83
CA LEU A 126 -2.72 14.96 7.90
C LEU A 126 -1.57 15.67 8.63
N SER A 127 -1.25 16.92 8.27
CA SER A 127 -0.09 17.66 8.78
C SER A 127 1.24 16.90 8.62
N LEU A 128 1.41 16.22 7.49
CA LEU A 128 2.60 15.45 7.12
C LEU A 128 3.52 16.27 6.22
N SER A 129 4.83 16.12 6.39
CA SER A 129 5.79 16.71 5.44
C SER A 129 5.67 16.05 4.07
N PHE A 130 5.62 16.87 3.02
CA PHE A 130 5.47 16.43 1.64
C PHE A 130 6.71 16.77 0.82
N SER A 131 7.18 15.82 0.03
CA SER A 131 8.29 15.99 -0.91
C SER A 131 7.93 15.40 -2.28
N ARG A 132 8.38 16.04 -3.35
CA ARG A 132 8.17 15.58 -4.73
C ARG A 132 9.51 15.37 -5.42
N ILE A 133 9.71 14.16 -5.92
CA ILE A 133 10.90 13.76 -6.66
C ILE A 133 10.46 13.48 -8.10
N GLN A 134 11.00 14.24 -9.05
CA GLN A 134 10.83 13.97 -10.47
C GLN A 134 11.94 13.01 -10.91
N PHE A 135 11.58 11.80 -11.33
CA PHE A 135 12.56 10.86 -11.87
C PHE A 135 12.96 11.28 -13.29
N THR A 136 14.24 11.62 -13.44
CA THR A 136 14.89 11.89 -14.73
C THR A 136 16.00 10.86 -14.93
N PRO A 137 16.44 10.60 -16.18
CA PRO A 137 17.53 9.65 -16.44
C PRO A 137 18.85 10.07 -15.77
N ASP A 138 19.03 11.37 -15.56
CA ASP A 138 20.25 11.96 -15.01
C ASP A 138 20.29 11.96 -13.48
N LEU A 139 19.15 11.73 -12.81
CA LEU A 139 19.03 11.79 -11.36
C LEU A 139 20.04 10.83 -10.68
N MET A 140 20.91 11.37 -9.82
CA MET A 140 21.86 10.57 -9.07
C MET A 140 21.24 10.10 -7.75
N PRO A 141 21.63 8.94 -7.19
CA PRO A 141 21.14 8.50 -5.88
C PRO A 141 21.39 9.53 -4.77
N SER A 142 22.52 10.24 -4.83
CA SER A 142 22.87 11.34 -3.93
C SER A 142 21.88 12.51 -3.97
N ASP A 143 21.20 12.74 -5.10
CA ASP A 143 20.19 13.80 -5.22
C ASP A 143 18.91 13.44 -4.45
N ILE A 144 18.67 12.14 -4.19
CA ILE A 144 17.52 11.63 -3.45
C ILE A 144 17.85 11.50 -1.96
N THR A 145 18.98 10.85 -1.66
CA THR A 145 19.41 10.60 -0.28
C THR A 145 20.02 11.82 0.38
N GLY A 146 20.57 12.76 -0.38
CA GLY A 146 21.36 13.87 0.16
C GLY A 146 22.86 13.67 -0.02
N THR A 147 23.60 14.73 0.26
CA THR A 147 25.04 14.82 -0.01
C THR A 147 25.78 15.49 1.14
N GLU A 148 27.06 15.14 1.32
CA GLU A 148 27.95 15.82 2.25
C GLU A 148 28.63 16.99 1.52
N VAL A 149 28.43 18.20 2.04
CA VAL A 149 29.09 19.40 1.55
C VAL A 149 30.12 19.89 2.54
N LEU A 150 31.28 20.26 2.01
CA LEU A 150 32.33 20.92 2.78
C LEU A 150 31.97 22.39 2.96
N GLN A 151 31.61 22.78 4.18
CA GLN A 151 31.31 24.16 4.54
C GLN A 151 32.49 24.74 5.32
N GLU A 152 33.01 25.88 4.87
CA GLU A 152 33.99 26.64 5.65
C GLU A 152 33.25 27.53 6.65
N ASP A 153 33.60 27.39 7.92
CA ASP A 153 33.13 28.27 8.97
C ASP A 153 33.78 29.65 8.79
N LYS A 154 32.95 30.67 8.50
CA LYS A 154 33.38 32.04 8.22
C LYS A 154 34.13 32.69 9.38
N THR A 155 33.96 32.18 10.60
CA THR A 155 34.57 32.77 11.81
C THR A 155 35.87 32.08 12.21
N THR A 156 35.99 30.76 11.97
CA THR A 156 37.14 29.96 12.41
C THR A 156 38.05 29.47 11.28
N GLY A 157 37.61 29.59 10.02
CA GLY A 157 38.34 29.10 8.85
C GLY A 157 38.41 27.57 8.76
N GLN A 158 37.72 26.84 9.64
CA GLN A 158 37.71 25.39 9.65
C GLN A 158 36.76 24.83 8.58
N ARG A 159 37.20 23.77 7.93
CA ARG A 159 36.42 23.01 6.95
C ARG A 159 35.63 21.92 7.67
N LEU A 160 34.31 22.06 7.68
CA LEU A 160 33.38 21.11 8.30
C LEU A 160 32.57 20.41 7.21
N PHE A 161 32.50 19.08 7.26
CA PHE A 161 31.56 18.32 6.43
C PHE A 161 30.18 18.40 7.05
N LYS A 162 29.20 18.95 6.31
CA LYS A 162 27.80 19.03 6.71
C LYS A 162 26.94 18.18 5.77
N PHE A 163 26.17 17.26 6.32
CA PHE A 163 25.21 16.49 5.55
C PHE A 163 23.97 17.35 5.24
N LEU A 164 23.64 17.46 3.95
CA LEU A 164 22.39 18.05 3.48
C LEU A 164 21.42 16.94 3.14
N HIS A 165 20.32 16.88 3.89
CA HIS A 165 19.23 15.93 3.66
C HIS A 165 18.61 16.12 2.28
N GLY A 166 18.52 15.02 1.51
CA GLY A 166 17.80 14.99 0.25
C GLY A 166 16.28 14.96 0.42
N PRO A 167 15.52 15.00 -0.68
CA PRO A 167 14.07 14.98 -0.69
C PRO A 167 13.44 13.69 -0.14
N LEU A 168 14.24 12.64 0.12
CA LEU A 168 13.80 11.40 0.78
C LEU A 168 13.37 11.62 2.24
N PHE A 169 13.82 12.69 2.89
CA PHE A 169 13.51 12.97 4.30
C PHE A 169 12.18 13.71 4.47
N ALA A 170 11.09 13.06 4.06
CA ALA A 170 9.71 13.53 4.25
C ALA A 170 8.78 12.38 4.64
N ASN A 171 7.62 12.70 5.22
CA ASN A 171 6.61 11.71 5.61
C ASN A 171 5.89 11.14 4.39
N VAL A 172 5.61 11.99 3.39
CA VAL A 172 4.96 11.62 2.14
C VAL A 172 5.85 12.05 0.99
N ILE A 173 6.21 11.09 0.14
CA ILE A 173 7.07 11.33 -1.03
C ILE A 173 6.31 10.95 -2.27
N LEU A 174 6.15 11.90 -3.19
CA LEU A 174 5.66 11.65 -4.53
C LEU A 174 6.84 11.44 -5.48
N ALA A 175 7.08 10.18 -5.84
CA ALA A 175 7.99 9.80 -6.91
C ALA A 175 7.25 9.84 -8.26
N ASP A 176 7.45 10.90 -9.03
CA ASP A 176 6.80 11.09 -10.32
C ASP A 176 7.68 10.58 -11.46
N GLU A 177 7.06 10.03 -12.51
CA GLU A 177 7.73 9.48 -13.69
C GLU A 177 8.84 8.43 -13.41
N ILE A 178 8.64 7.56 -12.40
CA ILE A 178 9.61 6.51 -12.00
C ILE A 178 10.13 5.63 -13.15
N ASN A 179 9.34 5.50 -14.21
CA ASN A 179 9.69 4.69 -15.38
C ASN A 179 10.71 5.37 -16.33
N ARG A 180 11.11 6.62 -16.07
CA ARG A 180 12.07 7.38 -16.91
C ARG A 180 13.53 7.21 -16.50
N THR A 181 13.81 6.51 -15.41
CA THR A 181 15.18 6.29 -14.95
C THR A 181 15.64 4.88 -15.35
N PRO A 182 16.74 4.73 -16.10
CA PRO A 182 17.32 3.42 -16.36
C PRO A 182 17.83 2.81 -15.05
N PRO A 183 17.88 1.46 -14.90
CA PRO A 183 18.40 0.83 -13.70
C PRO A 183 19.87 1.23 -13.50
N LYS A 184 20.15 2.02 -12.46
CA LYS A 184 21.50 2.35 -12.01
C LYS A 184 21.89 1.34 -10.93
N THR A 185 22.92 0.55 -11.21
CA THR A 185 23.58 -0.37 -10.26
C THR A 185 24.38 0.39 -9.22
#